data_AF-A0A4R8JNN6-F1
#
_entry.id   AF-A0A4R8JNN6-F1
#
_cell.length_a   1.000
_cell.length_b   1.000
_cell.length_c   1.000
_cell.angle_alpha   90.00
_cell.angle_beta   90.00
_cell.angle_gamma   90.00
#
_symmetry.space_group_name_H-M   'P 1'
#
loop_
_entity.id
_entity.type
_entity.pdbx_description
1 polymer ?
#
loop_
_entity_poly.entity_id
_entity_poly.type
_entity_poly.pdbx_seq_one_letter_code
_entity_poly.pdbx_strand_id
1 'polypeptide(L)' 'MAWMTFAAAHGWTRIGPYELVHPTGWRIASCIIQGKPGHILWHGGETQGNFSSVDVAVAKHVELLGQGR' A
#
# COMPACT_ATOMS: atom_id res chain seq x y z
N MET A 1 -8.28 -17.27 9.14
CA MET A 1 -8.19 -16.13 8.20
C MET A 1 -6.87 -15.42 8.50
N ALA A 2 -5.86 -15.52 7.64
CA ALA A 2 -4.46 -15.23 8.00
C ALA A 2 -3.72 -14.45 6.90
N TRP A 3 -4.30 -13.36 6.42
CA TRP A 3 -3.68 -12.50 5.38
C TRP A 3 -3.55 -11.03 5.82
N MET A 4 -3.78 -10.73 7.11
CA MET A 4 -3.65 -9.38 7.69
C MET A 4 -2.31 -9.16 8.41
N THR A 5 -1.28 -9.97 8.17
CA THR A 5 -0.08 -9.99 9.04
C THR A 5 1.07 -9.10 8.56
N PHE A 6 1.36 -8.98 7.27
CA PHE A 6 2.52 -8.19 6.82
C PHE A 6 2.25 -6.68 6.86
N ALA A 7 1.22 -6.21 6.15
CA ALA A 7 0.87 -4.79 6.15
C ALA A 7 0.63 -4.25 7.57
N ALA A 8 -0.10 -4.99 8.42
CA ALA A 8 -0.32 -4.59 9.81
C ALA A 8 0.97 -4.56 10.65
N ALA A 9 1.88 -5.53 10.46
CA ALA A 9 3.20 -5.51 11.11
C ALA A 9 4.04 -4.28 10.69
N HIS A 10 3.77 -3.71 9.52
CA HIS A 10 4.38 -2.48 9.02
C HIS A 10 3.52 -1.22 9.25
N GLY A 11 2.58 -1.26 10.20
CA GLY A 11 1.83 -0.08 10.63
C GLY A 11 0.65 0.32 9.73
N TRP A 12 0.27 -0.51 8.76
CA TRP A 12 -0.87 -0.24 7.89
C TRP A 12 -2.18 -0.65 8.55
N THR A 13 -3.17 0.24 8.49
CA THR A 13 -4.52 0.00 9.01
C THR A 13 -5.50 -0.05 7.85
N ARG A 14 -6.35 -1.08 7.82
CA ARG A 14 -7.44 -1.17 6.85
C ARG A 14 -8.61 -0.31 7.30
N ILE A 15 -9.01 0.65 6.47
CA ILE A 15 -10.13 1.57 6.77
C ILE A 15 -11.37 1.33 5.90
N GLY A 16 -11.29 0.35 4.99
CA GLY A 16 -12.40 -0.05 4.14
C GLY A 16 -12.14 -1.36 3.39
N PRO A 17 -13.06 -1.80 2.53
CA PRO A 17 -12.90 -3.05 1.79
C PRO A 17 -11.74 -3.03 0.80
N TYR A 18 -11.28 -1.86 0.36
CA TYR A 18 -10.24 -1.74 -0.66
C TYR A 18 -9.12 -0.77 -0.29
N GLU A 19 -9.05 -0.31 0.95
CA GLU A 19 -8.12 0.76 1.34
C GLU A 19 -7.36 0.44 2.62
N LEU A 20 -6.05 0.63 2.57
CA LEU A 20 -5.17 0.70 3.73
C LEU A 20 -4.54 2.09 3.83
N VAL A 21 -4.31 2.53 5.07
CA VAL A 21 -3.64 3.80 5.37
C VAL A 21 -2.51 3.58 6.37
N HIS A 22 -1.48 4.42 6.29
CA HIS A 22 -0.35 4.44 7.20
C HIS A 22 -0.29 5.80 7.93
N PRO A 23 0.11 5.85 9.22
CA PRO A 23 0.15 7.10 10.00
C PRO A 23 1.01 8.22 9.40
N THR A 24 1.96 7.90 8.52
CA THR A 24 2.82 8.88 7.84
C THR A 24 2.18 9.50 6.58
N GLY A 25 0.89 9.28 6.35
CA GLY A 25 0.15 9.89 5.22
C GLY A 25 0.14 9.07 3.93
N TRP A 26 0.55 7.80 3.99
CA TRP A 26 0.53 6.88 2.85
C TRP A 26 -0.76 6.08 2.78
N ARG A 27 -1.17 5.71 1.56
CA ARG A 27 -2.41 4.95 1.30
C ARG A 27 -2.15 3.87 0.27
N ILE A 28 -2.79 2.71 0.41
CA ILE A 28 -2.83 1.65 -0.61
C ILE A 28 -4.28 1.44 -0.99
N ALA A 29 -4.60 1.69 -2.25
CA ALA A 29 -5.92 1.44 -2.82
C ALA A 29 -5.88 0.16 -3.68
N SER A 30 -6.79 -0.76 -3.43
CA SER A 30 -7.00 -1.96 -4.24
C SER A 30 -8.03 -1.63 -5.32
N CYS A 31 -7.67 -1.79 -6.59
CA CYS A 31 -8.54 -1.43 -7.71
C CYS A 31 -8.34 -2.35 -8.91
N ILE A 32 -9.20 -2.22 -9.92
CA ILE A 32 -9.04 -2.92 -11.20
C ILE A 32 -8.31 -1.99 -12.16
N ILE A 33 -7.15 -2.42 -12.64
CA ILE A 33 -6.28 -1.69 -13.57
C ILE A 33 -6.19 -2.52 -14.84
N GLN A 34 -6.68 -1.97 -15.96
CA GLN A 34 -6.72 -2.67 -17.25
C GLN A 34 -7.34 -4.09 -17.16
N GLY A 35 -8.42 -4.22 -16.38
CA GLY A 35 -9.15 -5.48 -16.20
C GLY A 35 -8.52 -6.47 -15.21
N LYS A 36 -7.43 -6.11 -14.53
CA LYS A 36 -6.76 -6.96 -13.53
C LYS A 36 -6.77 -6.31 -12.15
N PRO A 37 -6.97 -7.08 -11.05
CA PRO A 37 -6.75 -6.56 -9.71
C PRO A 37 -5.32 -6.04 -9.54
N GLY A 38 -5.18 -4.88 -8.93
CA GLY A 38 -3.91 -4.25 -8.61
C GLY A 38 -4.03 -3.37 -7.38
N HIS A 39 -2.89 -2.86 -6.93
CA HIS A 39 -2.76 -2.06 -5.72
C HIS A 39 -1.94 -0.81 -6.01
N ILE A 40 -2.54 0.36 -5.86
CA ILE A 40 -1.87 1.64 -6.09
C ILE A 40 -1.38 2.18 -4.75
N LEU A 41 -0.09 2.49 -4.68
CA LEU A 41 0.51 3.19 -3.54
C LEU A 41 0.38 4.70 -3.76
N TRP A 42 -0.09 5.40 -2.75
CA TRP A 42 -0.25 6.85 -2.75
C TRP A 42 0.53 7.49 -1.60
N HIS A 43 1.07 8.67 -1.87
CA HIS A 43 1.56 9.60 -0.85
C HIS A 43 1.02 10.99 -1.15
N GLY A 44 0.16 11.51 -0.26
CA GLY A 44 -0.59 12.74 -0.55
C GLY A 44 -1.44 12.59 -1.81
N GLY A 45 -1.22 13.46 -2.81
CA GLY A 45 -1.92 13.45 -4.10
C GLY A 45 -1.23 12.67 -5.22
N GLU A 46 -0.09 12.04 -4.96
CA GLU A 46 0.73 11.38 -5.98
C GLU A 46 0.71 9.86 -5.86
N THR A 47 0.67 9.18 -7.02
CA THR A 47 0.84 7.72 -7.10
C THR A 47 2.31 7.35 -7.17
N GLN A 48 2.73 6.41 -6.34
CA GLN A 48 4.10 5.91 -6.24
C GLN A 48 4.28 4.53 -6.92
N GLY A 49 3.25 4.10 -7.67
CA GLY A 49 3.29 2.89 -8.49
C GLY A 49 2.02 2.04 -8.37
N ASN A 50 1.96 1.02 -9.23
CA ASN A 50 0.96 -0.04 -9.22
C ASN A 50 1.65 -1.38 -8.96
N PHE A 51 1.09 -2.17 -8.05
CA PHE A 51 1.66 -3.40 -7.55
C PHE A 51 0.67 -4.55 -7.63
N SER A 52 1.20 -5.76 -7.81
CA SER A 52 0.41 -7.00 -7.88
C SER A 52 -0.15 -7.44 -6.54
N SER A 53 0.38 -6.94 -5.42
CA SER A 53 -0.11 -7.24 -4.07
C SER A 53 0.13 -6.07 -3.11
N VAL A 54 -0.59 -6.08 -1.98
CA VAL A 54 -0.38 -5.15 -0.87
C VAL A 54 1.05 -5.26 -0.32
N ASP A 55 1.58 -6.47 -0.18
CA ASP A 55 2.91 -6.68 0.42
C ASP A 55 4.03 -6.03 -0.40
N VAL A 56 3.92 -6.08 -1.73
CA VAL A 56 4.88 -5.41 -2.62
C VAL A 56 4.76 -3.88 -2.50
N ALA A 57 3.54 -3.34 -2.39
CA ALA A 57 3.34 -1.91 -2.14
C ALA A 57 3.92 -1.47 -0.79
N VAL A 58 3.76 -2.29 0.26
CA VAL A 58 4.35 -2.04 1.59
C VAL A 58 5.88 -2.09 1.53
N ALA A 59 6.47 -3.05 0.84
CA ALA A 59 7.91 -3.14 0.66
C ALA A 59 8.46 -1.90 -0.08
N LYS A 60 7.74 -1.42 -1.11
CA LYS A 60 8.12 -0.19 -1.81
C LYS A 60 8.06 1.04 -0.90
N HIS A 61 7.06 1.14 -0.03
CA HIS A 61 7.00 2.20 0.99
C HIS A 61 8.23 2.17 1.91
N VAL A 62 8.66 0.99 2.39
CA VAL A 62 9.87 0.87 3.22
C VAL A 62 11.12 1.31 2.46
N GLU A 63 11.25 0.92 1.19
CA GLU A 63 12.35 1.33 0.31
C GLU A 63 12.41 2.86 0.14
N LEU A 64 11.27 3.50 -0.14
CA LEU A 64 11.18 4.95 -0.36
C LEU A 64 11.51 5.75 0.92
N LEU A 65 11.13 5.26 2.10
CA LEU A 65 11.52 5.88 3.37
C LEU A 65 13.02 5.71 3.68
N GLY A 66 13.63 4.60 3.24
CA GLY A 66 15.07 4.35 3.43
C GLY A 66 15.98 5.16 2.51
N GLN A 67 15.46 5.67 1.38
CA GLN A 67 16.19 6.48 0.40
C GLN A 67 16.26 7.97 0.77
N GLY A 68 15.51 8.43 1.78
CA GLY A 68 15.44 9.83 2.20
C GLY A 68 16.48 10.28 3.24
N ARG A 69 17.67 9.66 3.30
CA ARG A 69 18.70 9.95 4.30
C ARG A 69 20.02 10.41 3.71
#